data_AF-A0A7V8WFU8-F1
#
_entry.id   AF-A0A7V8WFU8-F1
#
_cell.length_a   1.000
_cell.length_b   1.000
_cell.length_c   1.000
_cell.angle_alpha   90.00
_cell.angle_beta   90.00
_cell.angle_gamma   90.00
#
_symmetry.space_group_name_H-M   'P 1'
#
loop_
_entity.id
_entity.type
_entity.pdbx_description
1 polymer ?
#
loop_
_entity_poly.entity_id
_entity_poly.type
_entity_poly.pdbx_seq_one_letter_code
_entity_poly.pdbx_strand_id
1 'polypeptide(L)'
;MSTATMALVFGVVFLIGAISGFFPSPPPADALPLRVDHGHGLALGLLPINTLHNIVHLTFGILGLAAARGALMTPTSYFQLVAVAYTVLIIMGLTPATQTTFGLVPLYGNDVWFHLLLAAPAAYFGFLASEPIGRRS
;
A
#
# COMPACT_ATOMS: atom_id res chain seq x y z
N MET A 1 -1.78 -12.69 16.69
CA MET A 1 -0.76 -11.60 16.68
C MET A 1 -1.47 -10.30 17.02
N SER A 2 -0.82 -9.36 17.71
CA SER A 2 -1.44 -8.08 18.06
C SER A 2 -1.53 -7.16 16.84
N THR A 3 -2.44 -6.17 16.90
CA THR A 3 -2.58 -5.16 15.86
C THR A 3 -1.28 -4.34 15.70
N ALA A 4 -0.58 -4.04 16.79
CA ALA A 4 0.70 -3.33 16.75
C ALA A 4 1.80 -4.12 15.99
N THR A 5 1.93 -5.43 16.24
CA THR A 5 2.89 -6.27 15.50
C THR A 5 2.55 -6.32 14.01
N MET A 6 1.27 -6.40 13.67
CA MET A 6 0.86 -6.38 12.26
C MET A 6 1.10 -5.03 11.60
N ALA A 7 0.87 -3.92 12.32
CA ALA A 7 1.16 -2.59 11.79
C ALA A 7 2.66 -2.42 11.48
N LEU A 8 3.54 -3.01 12.31
CA LEU A 8 4.97 -3.07 12.05
C LEU A 8 5.27 -3.85 10.76
N VAL A 9 4.67 -5.04 10.60
CA VAL A 9 4.85 -5.87 9.40
C VAL A 9 4.41 -5.12 8.14
N PHE A 10 3.22 -4.51 8.16
CA PHE A 10 2.71 -3.71 7.05
C PHE A 10 3.61 -2.51 6.75
N GLY A 11 4.05 -1.79 7.78
CA GLY A 11 5.02 -0.70 7.65
C GLY A 11 6.28 -1.14 6.92
N VAL A 12 6.87 -2.27 7.33
CA VAL A 12 8.06 -2.84 6.69
C VAL A 12 7.78 -3.27 5.24
N VAL A 13 6.66 -3.93 4.96
CA VAL A 13 6.28 -4.35 3.59
C VAL A 13 6.17 -3.14 2.66
N PHE A 14 5.53 -2.06 3.09
CA PHE A 14 5.43 -0.83 2.31
C PHE A 14 6.80 -0.16 2.09
N LEU A 15 7.66 -0.15 3.10
CA LEU A 15 9.02 0.39 2.95
C LEU A 15 9.88 -0.45 2.00
N ILE A 16 9.77 -1.77 2.03
CA ILE A 16 10.42 -2.65 1.05
C ILE A 16 9.93 -2.32 -0.35
N GLY A 17 8.61 -2.18 -0.55
CA GLY A 17 8.03 -1.75 -1.82
C GLY A 17 8.61 -0.41 -2.29
N ALA A 18 8.58 0.61 -1.43
CA ALA A 18 9.10 1.94 -1.71
C ALA A 18 10.59 1.92 -2.09
N ILE A 19 11.42 1.22 -1.32
CA ILE A 19 12.87 1.11 -1.56
C ILE A 19 13.14 0.34 -2.85
N SER A 20 12.42 -0.76 -3.08
CA SER A 20 12.57 -1.58 -4.30
C SER A 20 12.29 -0.78 -5.57
N GLY A 21 11.47 0.26 -5.45
CA GLY A 21 11.10 1.11 -6.57
C GLY A 21 12.14 2.13 -7.00
N PHE A 22 13.26 2.25 -6.28
CA PHE A 22 14.40 3.08 -6.70
C PHE A 22 15.42 2.30 -7.53
N PHE A 23 15.26 0.98 -7.66
CA PHE A 23 16.10 0.18 -8.54
C PHE A 23 15.61 0.29 -9.99
N PRO A 24 16.49 0.61 -10.95
CA PRO A 24 16.10 0.73 -12.36
C PRO A 24 15.52 -0.58 -12.89
N SER A 25 14.36 -0.49 -13.53
CA SER A 25 13.68 -1.61 -14.17
C SER A 25 12.80 -1.05 -15.29
N PRO A 26 12.79 -1.65 -16.50
CA PRO A 26 11.95 -1.15 -17.57
C PRO A 26 10.46 -1.32 -17.21
N PRO A 27 9.58 -0.41 -17.67
CA PRO A 27 8.14 -0.61 -17.56
C PRO A 27 7.70 -1.84 -18.38
N PRO A 28 6.54 -2.43 -18.05
CA PRO A 28 6.02 -3.57 -18.79
C PRO A 28 5.66 -3.18 -20.23
N ALA A 29 5.72 -4.14 -21.16
CA ALA A 29 5.51 -3.88 -22.59
C ALA A 29 4.12 -3.32 -22.92
N ASP A 30 3.12 -3.65 -22.10
CA ASP A 30 1.73 -3.18 -22.17
C ASP A 30 1.45 -2.02 -21.22
N ALA A 31 2.48 -1.27 -20.81
CA ALA A 31 2.35 -0.14 -19.92
C ALA A 31 1.37 0.93 -20.45
N LEU A 32 0.47 1.36 -19.57
CA LEU A 32 -0.44 2.46 -19.84
C LEU A 32 0.30 3.81 -19.77
N PRO A 33 -0.12 4.81 -20.56
CA PRO A 33 0.52 6.12 -20.57
C PRO A 33 0.35 6.83 -19.22
N LEU A 34 1.45 7.42 -18.74
CA LEU A 34 1.50 8.23 -17.52
C LEU A 34 1.87 9.68 -17.87
N ARG A 35 1.30 10.62 -17.12
CA ARG A 35 1.74 12.03 -17.09
C ARG A 35 2.96 12.21 -16.21
N VAL A 36 3.10 11.37 -15.18
CA VAL A 36 4.29 11.28 -14.34
C VAL A 36 4.97 9.95 -14.64
N ASP A 37 5.90 9.98 -15.58
CA ASP A 37 6.65 8.81 -16.07
C ASP A 37 8.00 8.61 -15.34
N HIS A 38 8.46 9.62 -14.60
CA HIS A 38 9.72 9.54 -13.88
C HIS A 38 9.74 8.38 -12.86
N GLY A 39 10.74 7.51 -12.98
CA GLY A 39 10.86 6.31 -12.16
C GLY A 39 9.85 5.23 -12.53
N HIS A 40 9.17 5.32 -13.69
CA HIS A 40 8.26 4.27 -14.15
C HIS A 40 9.01 2.99 -14.48
N GLY A 41 8.58 1.90 -13.84
CA GLY A 41 9.22 0.61 -13.96
C GLY A 41 8.47 -0.46 -13.18
N LEU A 42 9.16 -1.57 -12.91
CA LEU A 42 8.63 -2.67 -12.13
C LEU A 42 9.41 -2.85 -10.81
N ALA A 43 8.77 -2.51 -9.68
CA ALA A 43 9.27 -2.87 -8.36
C ALA A 43 9.26 -4.40 -8.21
N LEU A 44 10.37 -4.95 -7.71
CA LEU A 44 10.59 -6.39 -7.60
C LEU A 44 10.42 -7.16 -8.92
N GLY A 45 10.49 -6.47 -10.06
CA GLY A 45 10.19 -7.05 -11.38
C GLY A 45 8.72 -7.40 -11.62
N LEU A 46 7.81 -6.99 -10.72
CA LEU A 46 6.41 -7.43 -10.73
C LEU A 46 5.39 -6.28 -10.68
N LEU A 47 5.67 -5.23 -9.91
CA LEU A 47 4.67 -4.22 -9.55
C LEU A 47 4.92 -2.93 -10.34
N PRO A 48 4.01 -2.50 -11.24
CA PRO A 48 4.09 -1.21 -11.89
C PRO A 48 4.12 -0.07 -10.87
N ILE A 49 5.16 0.75 -10.92
CA ILE A 49 5.36 1.87 -9.99
C ILE A 49 5.92 3.07 -10.72
N ASN A 50 5.88 4.23 -10.08
CA ASN A 50 6.65 5.41 -10.46
C ASN A 50 7.08 6.18 -9.21
N THR A 51 7.68 7.36 -9.38
CA THR A 51 8.10 8.19 -8.24
C THR A 51 6.96 8.51 -7.27
N LEU A 52 5.77 8.85 -7.80
CA LEU A 52 4.61 9.14 -6.95
C LEU A 52 4.14 7.90 -6.20
N HIS A 53 4.12 6.74 -6.86
CA HIS A 53 3.77 5.48 -6.20
C HIS A 53 4.72 5.16 -5.04
N ASN A 54 6.02 5.35 -5.25
CA ASN A 54 7.02 5.15 -4.19
C ASN A 54 6.82 6.09 -3.00
N ILE A 55 6.43 7.35 -3.24
CA ILE A 55 6.11 8.30 -2.16
C ILE A 55 4.88 7.84 -1.38
N VAL A 56 3.85 7.33 -2.07
CA VAL A 56 2.67 6.74 -1.42
C VAL A 56 3.07 5.55 -0.56
N HIS A 57 3.84 4.60 -1.10
CA HIS A 57 4.36 3.46 -0.33
C HIS A 57 5.21 3.89 0.87
N LEU A 58 6.11 4.85 0.69
CA LEU A 58 6.92 5.39 1.79
C LEU A 58 6.04 5.99 2.89
N THR A 59 4.99 6.73 2.51
CA THR A 59 4.05 7.35 3.44
C THR A 59 3.30 6.28 4.25
N PHE A 60 2.72 5.28 3.59
CA PHE A 60 2.04 4.16 4.28
C PHE A 60 3.00 3.32 5.13
N GLY A 61 4.26 3.21 4.71
CA GLY A 61 5.33 2.56 5.48
C GLY A 61 5.65 3.28 6.78
N ILE A 62 5.90 4.59 6.71
CA ILE A 62 6.17 5.44 7.87
C ILE A 62 4.98 5.45 8.82
N LEU A 63 3.76 5.59 8.30
CA LEU A 63 2.53 5.54 9.11
C LEU A 63 2.39 4.19 9.85
N GLY A 64 2.70 3.07 9.18
CA GLY A 64 2.67 1.74 9.79
C GLY A 64 3.67 1.58 10.93
N LEU A 65 4.92 2.01 10.73
CA LEU A 65 5.93 2.02 11.79
C LEU A 65 5.53 2.91 12.98
N ALA A 66 4.99 4.09 12.70
CA ALA A 66 4.56 5.02 13.73
C ALA A 66 3.33 4.50 14.51
N ALA A 67 2.38 3.89 13.83
CA ALA A 67 1.20 3.26 14.44
C ALA A 67 1.59 2.07 15.32
N ALA A 68 2.57 1.25 14.88
CA ALA A 68 3.10 0.14 15.69
C ALA A 68 3.70 0.59 17.03
N ARG A 69 4.19 1.83 17.10
CA ARG A 69 4.72 2.45 18.33
C ARG A 69 3.69 3.30 19.08
N GLY A 70 2.45 3.41 18.56
CA GLY A 70 1.40 4.26 19.14
C GLY A 70 1.71 5.76 19.08
N ALA A 71 2.58 6.21 18.17
CA ALA A 71 3.12 7.57 18.18
C ALA A 71 2.28 8.59 17.38
N LEU A 72 1.62 8.16 16.30
CA LEU A 72 0.81 9.04 15.43
C LEU A 72 -0.67 8.68 15.39
N MET A 73 -0.98 7.39 15.47
CA MET A 73 -2.34 6.86 15.44
C MET A 73 -2.37 5.46 16.08
N THR A 74 -3.56 4.95 16.37
CA THR A 74 -3.67 3.56 16.87
C THR A 74 -3.42 2.56 15.73
N PRO A 75 -2.85 1.38 16.02
CA PRO A 75 -2.72 0.32 15.01
C PRO A 75 -4.03 -0.03 14.30
N THR A 76 -5.15 -0.05 15.03
CA THR A 76 -6.48 -0.28 14.44
C THR A 76 -6.85 0.81 13.44
N SER A 77 -6.67 2.09 13.78
CA SER A 77 -6.98 3.20 12.85
C SER A 77 -6.10 3.19 11.60
N TYR A 78 -4.83 2.79 11.73
CA TYR A 78 -3.94 2.55 10.59
C TYR A 78 -4.51 1.48 9.65
N PHE A 79 -4.97 0.35 10.20
CA PHE A 79 -5.56 -0.70 9.39
C PHE A 79 -6.87 -0.32 8.74
N GLN A 80 -7.69 0.51 9.38
CA GLN A 80 -8.89 1.06 8.76
C GLN A 80 -8.54 1.96 7.56
N LEU A 81 -7.54 2.82 7.72
CA LEU A 81 -7.02 3.66 6.64
C LEU A 81 -6.51 2.81 5.47
N VAL A 82 -5.68 1.80 5.74
CA VAL A 82 -5.16 0.89 4.71
C VAL A 82 -6.31 0.12 4.04
N ALA A 83 -7.24 -0.44 4.81
CA ALA A 83 -8.36 -1.19 4.27
C ALA A 83 -9.21 -0.34 3.31
N VAL A 84 -9.57 0.88 3.72
CA VAL A 84 -10.38 1.78 2.87
C VAL A 84 -9.59 2.24 1.65
N ALA A 85 -8.37 2.75 1.84
CA ALA A 85 -7.56 3.26 0.74
C ALA A 85 -7.28 2.18 -0.30
N TYR A 86 -6.81 1.01 0.11
CA TYR A 86 -6.45 -0.06 -0.82
C TYR A 86 -7.68 -0.73 -1.45
N THR A 87 -8.84 -0.74 -0.78
CA THR A 87 -10.09 -1.14 -1.44
C THR A 87 -10.47 -0.21 -2.57
N VAL A 88 -10.33 1.11 -2.38
CA VAL A 88 -10.55 2.09 -3.46
C VAL A 88 -9.56 1.87 -4.60
N LEU A 89 -8.28 1.63 -4.30
CA LEU A 89 -7.27 1.37 -5.33
C LEU A 89 -7.56 0.09 -6.14
N ILE A 90 -8.08 -0.97 -5.52
CA ILE A 90 -8.51 -2.18 -6.24
C ILE A 90 -9.64 -1.84 -7.21
N ILE A 91 -10.67 -1.12 -6.76
CA ILE A 91 -11.80 -0.72 -7.61
C ILE A 91 -11.30 0.13 -8.78
N MET A 92 -10.41 1.08 -8.51
CA MET A 92 -9.81 1.93 -9.53
C MET A 92 -8.96 1.13 -10.54
N GLY A 93 -8.18 0.16 -10.07
CA GLY A 93 -7.32 -0.67 -10.91
C GLY A 93 -8.06 -1.71 -11.75
N LEU A 94 -9.25 -2.15 -11.30
CA LEU A 94 -10.16 -2.99 -12.08
C LEU A 94 -11.00 -2.20 -13.08
N THR A 95 -11.05 -0.87 -12.95
CA THR A 95 -11.86 0.01 -13.80
C THR A 95 -10.97 0.67 -14.86
N PRO A 96 -11.12 0.36 -16.16
CA PRO A 96 -10.21 0.84 -17.22
C PRO A 96 -9.95 2.35 -17.23
N ALA A 97 -10.96 3.16 -16.88
CA ALA A 97 -10.85 4.62 -16.85
C ALA A 97 -9.93 5.18 -15.74
N THR A 98 -9.60 4.39 -14.72
CA THR A 98 -8.92 4.85 -13.50
C THR A 98 -7.63 4.08 -13.18
N GLN A 99 -7.17 3.21 -14.08
CA GLN A 99 -6.00 2.36 -13.89
C GLN A 99 -4.66 3.10 -13.74
N THR A 100 -4.64 4.43 -13.90
CA THR A 100 -3.44 5.25 -13.72
C THR A 100 -3.66 6.46 -12.81
N THR A 101 -4.70 6.50 -11.97
CA THR A 101 -5.12 7.71 -11.20
C THR A 101 -5.09 8.98 -12.07
N PHE A 102 -5.69 8.90 -13.27
CA PHE A 102 -5.71 9.97 -14.26
C PHE A 102 -4.30 10.36 -14.80
N GLY A 103 -3.40 9.38 -14.88
CA GLY A 103 -2.03 9.49 -15.38
C GLY A 103 -0.96 9.75 -14.31
N LEU A 104 -1.29 9.72 -13.02
CA LEU A 104 -0.36 10.05 -11.94
C LEU A 104 0.36 8.83 -11.36
N VAL A 105 -0.35 7.74 -11.08
CA VAL A 105 0.16 6.54 -10.39
C VAL A 105 -0.40 5.32 -11.11
N PRO A 106 0.43 4.39 -11.59
CA PRO A 106 -0.05 3.14 -12.19
C PRO A 106 -0.75 2.28 -11.13
N LEU A 107 -1.92 1.75 -11.46
CA LEU A 107 -2.77 0.89 -10.62
C LEU A 107 -3.22 -0.38 -11.37
N TYR A 108 -2.39 -0.92 -12.27
CA TYR A 108 -2.74 -2.01 -13.17
C TYR A 108 -1.83 -3.24 -13.00
N GLY A 109 -2.19 -4.33 -13.67
CA GLY A 109 -1.41 -5.57 -13.63
C GLY A 109 -1.37 -6.19 -12.23
N ASN A 110 -0.18 -6.63 -11.81
CA ASN A 110 0.01 -7.27 -10.49
C ASN A 110 -0.26 -6.35 -9.31
N ASP A 111 -0.27 -5.03 -9.52
CA ASP A 111 -0.51 -4.04 -8.49
C ASP A 111 -1.91 -4.18 -7.87
N VAL A 112 -2.92 -4.51 -8.68
CA VAL A 112 -4.31 -4.74 -8.23
C VAL A 112 -4.37 -5.89 -7.22
N TRP A 113 -3.66 -6.98 -7.51
CA TRP A 113 -3.62 -8.16 -6.64
C TRP A 113 -2.82 -7.90 -5.37
N PHE A 114 -1.74 -7.13 -5.47
CA PHE A 114 -0.99 -6.70 -4.30
C PHE A 114 -1.83 -5.80 -3.39
N HIS A 115 -2.62 -4.89 -3.95
CA HIS A 115 -3.57 -4.09 -3.19
C HIS A 115 -4.63 -4.94 -2.49
N LEU A 116 -5.12 -6.00 -3.12
CA LEU A 116 -6.03 -6.95 -2.48
C LEU A 116 -5.35 -7.67 -1.29
N LEU A 117 -4.11 -8.11 -1.47
CA LEU A 117 -3.31 -8.75 -0.42
C LEU A 117 -3.08 -7.83 0.78
N LEU A 118 -3.02 -6.52 0.57
CA LEU A 118 -2.92 -5.52 1.63
C LEU A 118 -4.29 -5.21 2.26
N ALA A 119 -5.33 -5.02 1.44
CA ALA A 119 -6.66 -4.62 1.89
C ALA A 119 -7.34 -5.70 2.74
N ALA A 120 -7.22 -6.98 2.37
CA ALA A 120 -7.95 -8.05 3.06
C ALA A 120 -7.50 -8.26 4.53
N PRO A 121 -6.19 -8.41 4.85
CA PRO A 121 -5.77 -8.47 6.24
C PRO A 121 -5.99 -7.14 6.96
N ALA A 122 -5.84 -5.99 6.27
CA ALA A 122 -6.11 -4.70 6.87
C ALA A 122 -7.58 -4.56 7.30
N ALA A 123 -8.53 -5.04 6.48
CA ALA A 123 -9.93 -5.05 6.85
C ALA A 123 -10.19 -5.92 8.09
N TYR A 124 -9.55 -7.08 8.17
CA TYR A 124 -9.62 -7.94 9.36
C TYR A 124 -9.09 -7.21 10.61
N PHE A 125 -7.86 -6.67 10.58
CA PHE A 125 -7.27 -6.02 11.76
C PHE A 125 -7.89 -4.64 12.09
N GLY A 126 -8.49 -3.98 11.11
CA GLY A 126 -9.11 -2.66 11.26
C GLY A 126 -10.55 -2.70 11.75
N PHE A 127 -11.31 -3.74 11.41
CA PHE A 127 -12.75 -3.80 11.69
C PHE A 127 -13.22 -5.04 12.45
N LEU A 128 -12.51 -6.17 12.37
CA LEU A 128 -12.98 -7.46 12.91
C LEU A 128 -12.18 -7.95 14.10
N ALA A 129 -10.87 -7.66 14.14
CA ALA A 129 -10.01 -8.06 15.24
C ALA A 129 -10.41 -7.32 16.53
N SER A 130 -10.91 -8.07 17.51
CA SER A 130 -11.15 -7.54 18.85
C SER A 130 -9.86 -7.60 19.65
N GLU A 131 -9.38 -6.45 20.14
CA GLU A 131 -8.33 -6.44 21.16
C GLU A 131 -8.92 -7.00 22.47
N PRO A 132 -8.26 -7.95 23.15
CA PRO A 132 -8.74 -8.47 24.43
C PRO A 132 -8.98 -7.33 25.42
N ILE A 133 -10.18 -7.28 26.01
CA ILE A 133 -10.58 -6.34 27.05
C ILE A 133 -9.68 -6.62 28.28
N GLY A 134 -8.51 -5.99 28.35
CA GLY A 134 -7.56 -6.28 29.44
C GLY A 134 -6.27 -5.45 29.49
N ARG A 135 -5.94 -4.64 28.49
CA ARG A 135 -4.82 -3.68 28.55
C ARG A 135 -5.30 -2.26 28.32
N ARG A 136 -6.09 -1.76 29.27
CA ARG A 136 -6.14 -0.33 29.59
C ARG A 136 -5.60 -0.23 31.02
N SER A 137 -4.29 -0.08 31.14
CA SER A 137 -3.60 0.29 32.39
C SER A 137 -2.76 1.52 32.10
#